data_AF-A0A4P5VSU5-F1
#
_entry.id   AF-A0A4P5VSU5-F1
#
_cell.length_a   1.000
_cell.length_b   1.000
_cell.length_c   1.000
_cell.angle_alpha   90.00
_cell.angle_beta   90.00
_cell.angle_gamma   90.00
#
_symmetry.space_group_name_H-M   'P 1'
#
loop_
_entity.id
_entity.type
_entity.pdbx_description
1 polymer ?
#
loop_
_entity_poly.entity_id
_entity_poly.type
_entity_poly.pdbx_seq_one_letter_code
_entity_poly.pdbx_strand_id
1 'polypeptide(L)'
;MTAAPPRGLLHPGALIAIGLLILNDHWLKDVYPGIITGKLSDFAGLAFFPLVLHGFWMLVIGRDYRRALSIACVLTAAAFAAVKTVPACHTAYEVGLGWLQFPFRALLGATEPAKTRLEMDATDLVALPAVGLAWWWGRTSRQDALDSPRP
;
A
#
# COMPACT_ATOMS: atom_id res chain seq x y z
N MET A 1 -8.63 17.30 -20.52
CA MET A 1 -7.63 16.22 -20.54
C MET A 1 -8.00 15.25 -19.43
N THR A 2 -8.72 14.17 -19.73
CA THR A 2 -9.06 13.16 -18.73
C THR A 2 -7.77 12.49 -18.27
N ALA A 3 -7.42 12.66 -16.99
CA ALA A 3 -6.30 11.94 -16.39
C ALA A 3 -6.61 10.45 -16.54
N ALA A 4 -5.94 9.78 -17.48
CA ALA A 4 -6.07 8.34 -17.62
C ALA A 4 -5.67 7.72 -16.27
N PRO A 5 -6.47 6.78 -15.72
CA PRO A 5 -6.18 6.19 -14.43
C PRO A 5 -4.77 5.58 -14.47
N PRO A 6 -4.04 5.61 -13.36
CA PRO A 6 -2.68 5.10 -13.29
C PRO A 6 -2.73 3.58 -13.53
N ARG A 7 -2.46 3.17 -14.78
CA ARG A 7 -2.54 1.77 -15.24
C ARG A 7 -1.69 0.81 -14.41
N GLY A 8 -0.70 1.32 -13.68
CA GLY A 8 0.08 0.54 -12.71
C GLY A 8 -0.77 -0.16 -11.65
N LEU A 9 -1.89 0.42 -11.22
CA LEU A 9 -2.82 -0.24 -10.28
C LEU A 9 -3.56 -1.44 -10.88
N LEU A 10 -3.70 -1.46 -12.22
CA LEU A 10 -4.33 -2.54 -12.97
C LEU A 10 -3.31 -3.58 -13.43
N HIS A 11 -2.02 -3.41 -13.11
CA HIS A 11 -1.00 -4.39 -13.43
C HIS A 11 -1.35 -5.72 -12.73
N PRO A 12 -1.27 -6.88 -13.41
CA PRO A 12 -1.63 -8.17 -12.82
C PRO A 12 -0.94 -8.43 -11.48
N GLY A 13 0.34 -8.05 -11.35
CA GLY A 13 1.09 -8.14 -10.10
C GLY A 13 0.52 -7.29 -8.97
N ALA A 14 0.02 -6.08 -9.26
CA ALA A 14 -0.62 -5.21 -8.28
C ALA A 14 -1.97 -5.79 -7.82
N LEU A 15 -2.74 -6.37 -8.74
CA LEU A 15 -4.00 -7.05 -8.44
C LEU A 15 -3.79 -8.30 -7.58
N ILE A 16 -2.74 -9.08 -7.88
CA ILE A 16 -2.33 -10.22 -7.05
C ILE A 16 -1.91 -9.75 -5.66
N ALA A 17 -1.13 -8.67 -5.56
CA ALA A 17 -0.68 -8.13 -4.28
C ALA A 17 -1.87 -7.70 -3.40
N ILE A 18 -2.82 -6.92 -3.94
CA ILE A 18 -4.00 -6.52 -3.17
C ILE A 18 -4.93 -7.70 -2.86
N GLY A 19 -5.11 -8.64 -3.80
CA GLY A 19 -5.91 -9.85 -3.56
C GLY A 19 -5.32 -10.71 -2.44
N LEU A 20 -4.01 -10.88 -2.45
CA LEU A 20 -3.27 -11.60 -1.42
C LEU A 20 -3.30 -10.86 -0.08
N LEU A 21 -3.20 -9.53 -0.08
CA LEU A 21 -3.35 -8.73 1.13
C LEU A 21 -4.75 -8.89 1.75
N ILE A 22 -5.81 -8.81 0.94
CA ILE A 22 -7.19 -8.98 1.40
C ILE A 22 -7.40 -10.38 1.96
N LEU A 23 -7.00 -11.42 1.21
CA LEU A 23 -7.15 -12.81 1.65
C LEU A 23 -6.36 -13.10 2.93
N ASN A 24 -5.15 -12.56 3.02
CA ASN A 24 -4.31 -12.70 4.20
C ASN A 24 -4.96 -12.05 5.42
N ASP A 25 -5.43 -10.82 5.28
CA ASP A 25 -5.91 -10.02 6.41
C ASP A 25 -7.32 -10.37 6.87
N HIS A 26 -8.17 -10.90 5.99
CA HIS A 26 -9.57 -11.24 6.32
C HIS A 26 -9.79 -12.72 6.64
N TRP A 27 -8.82 -13.59 6.34
CA TRP A 27 -9.02 -15.02 6.49
C TRP A 27 -7.79 -15.73 7.02
N LEU A 28 -6.64 -15.51 6.40
CA LEU A 28 -5.44 -16.27 6.74
C LEU A 28 -4.91 -15.94 8.14
N LYS A 29 -5.03 -14.67 8.58
CA LYS A 29 -4.69 -14.26 9.96
C LYS A 29 -5.63 -14.85 11.01
N ASP A 30 -6.91 -15.09 10.67
CA ASP A 30 -7.88 -15.68 11.59
C ASP A 30 -7.66 -17.19 11.76
N VAL A 31 -7.28 -17.88 10.68
CA VAL A 31 -7.06 -19.34 10.70
C VAL A 31 -5.64 -19.71 11.13
N TYR A 32 -4.63 -18.94 10.70
CA TYR A 32 -3.21 -19.17 10.96
C TYR A 32 -2.52 -17.88 11.47
N PRO A 33 -2.75 -17.49 12.73
CA PRO A 33 -2.02 -16.38 13.32
C PRO A 33 -0.53 -16.73 13.42
N GLY A 34 0.33 -15.88 12.86
CA GLY A 34 1.76 -16.12 12.90
C GLY A 34 2.61 -15.08 12.18
N ILE A 35 3.93 -15.19 12.39
CA ILE A 35 4.94 -14.26 11.84
C ILE A 35 4.91 -14.21 10.30
N ILE A 36 4.57 -15.33 9.66
CA ILE A 36 4.54 -15.44 8.19
C ILE A 36 3.41 -14.60 7.59
N THR A 37 2.21 -14.63 8.17
CA THR A 37 1.05 -13.86 7.68
C THR A 37 1.24 -12.36 7.92
N GLY A 38 1.95 -11.97 8.98
CA GLY A 38 2.41 -10.60 9.20
C GLY A 38 3.33 -10.11 8.08
N LYS A 39 4.41 -10.84 7.79
CA LYS A 39 5.37 -10.46 6.74
C LYS A 39 4.74 -10.46 5.36
N LEU A 40 3.89 -11.43 5.06
CA LEU A 40 3.21 -11.49 3.77
C LEU A 40 2.36 -10.24 3.50
N SER A 41 1.67 -9.74 4.53
CA SER A 41 0.95 -8.47 4.49
C SER A 41 1.89 -7.30 4.21
N ASP A 42 3.05 -7.25 4.87
CA ASP A 42 4.03 -6.17 4.67
C ASP A 42 4.58 -6.16 3.24
N PHE A 43 4.95 -7.32 2.69
CA PHE A 43 5.39 -7.44 1.31
C PHE A 43 4.31 -7.01 0.32
N ALA A 44 3.08 -7.47 0.50
CA ALA A 44 1.96 -7.15 -0.37
C ALA A 44 1.60 -5.66 -0.31
N GLY A 45 1.58 -5.09 0.90
CA GLY A 45 1.37 -3.66 1.13
C GLY A 45 2.44 -2.82 0.45
N LEU A 46 3.72 -3.13 0.65
CA LEU A 46 4.83 -2.38 0.05
C LEU A 46 4.89 -2.51 -1.48
N ALA A 47 4.39 -3.60 -2.06
CA ALA A 47 4.25 -3.75 -3.51
C ALA A 47 3.04 -2.97 -4.08
N PHE A 48 2.02 -2.68 -3.27
CA PHE A 48 0.76 -2.07 -3.74
C PHE A 48 0.62 -0.58 -3.38
N PHE A 49 0.86 -0.19 -2.12
CA PHE A 49 0.64 1.17 -1.63
C PHE A 49 1.38 2.28 -2.39
N PRO A 50 2.63 2.09 -2.88
CA PRO A 50 3.28 3.12 -3.68
C PRO A 50 2.51 3.46 -4.96
N LEU A 51 1.84 2.48 -5.57
CA LEU A 51 1.04 2.69 -6.77
C LEU A 51 -0.24 3.48 -6.47
N VAL A 52 -0.84 3.26 -5.30
CA VAL A 52 -2.00 4.04 -4.82
C VAL A 52 -1.61 5.49 -4.59
N LEU A 53 -0.52 5.71 -3.85
CA LEU A 53 -0.02 7.06 -3.55
C LEU A 53 0.36 7.80 -4.83
N HIS A 54 1.07 7.12 -5.74
CA HIS A 54 1.38 7.66 -7.05
C HIS A 54 0.12 7.97 -7.86
N GLY A 55 -0.91 7.13 -7.77
CA GLY A 55 -2.17 7.36 -8.45
C GLY A 55 -2.92 8.60 -7.98
N PHE A 56 -2.97 8.78 -6.67
CA PHE A 56 -3.51 10.00 -6.06
C PHE A 56 -2.71 11.24 -6.48
N TRP A 57 -1.38 11.15 -6.49
CA TRP A 57 -0.51 12.23 -6.95
C TRP A 57 -0.82 12.62 -8.40
N MET A 58 -0.97 11.65 -9.30
CA MET A 58 -1.33 11.90 -10.70
C MET A 58 -2.70 12.55 -10.84
N LEU A 59 -3.66 12.21 -9.97
CA LEU A 59 -5.00 12.80 -9.98
C LEU A 59 -5.00 14.27 -9.53
N VAL A 60 -4.23 14.59 -8.49
CA VAL A 60 -4.25 15.92 -7.86
C VAL A 60 -3.28 16.91 -8.52
N ILE A 61 -2.05 16.47 -8.83
CA ILE A 61 -0.96 17.33 -9.31
C ILE A 61 -0.72 17.15 -10.81
N GLY A 62 -0.81 15.91 -11.31
CA GLY A 62 -0.75 15.62 -12.74
C GLY A 62 0.59 15.87 -13.44
N ARG A 63 1.73 15.88 -12.73
CA ARG A 63 3.06 16.15 -13.31
C ARG A 63 4.12 15.11 -12.95
N ASP A 64 5.09 14.94 -13.86
CA ASP A 64 6.33 14.17 -13.70
C ASP A 64 6.16 12.72 -13.20
N TYR A 65 5.42 11.91 -13.95
CA TYR A 65 5.12 10.50 -13.64
C TYR A 65 6.27 9.72 -13.00
N ARG A 66 7.46 9.72 -13.62
CA ARG A 66 8.61 8.94 -13.13
C ARG A 66 9.09 9.44 -11.76
N ARG A 67 9.15 10.76 -11.58
CA ARG A 67 9.59 11.38 -10.32
C ARG A 67 8.54 11.14 -9.24
N ALA A 68 7.26 11.32 -9.56
CA ALA A 68 6.15 11.07 -8.66
C ALA A 68 6.11 9.60 -8.21
N LEU A 69 6.31 8.64 -9.12
CA LEU A 69 6.36 7.22 -8.78
C LEU A 69 7.54 6.90 -7.85
N SER A 70 8.74 7.42 -8.15
CA SER A 70 9.90 7.24 -7.28
C SER A 70 9.69 7.88 -5.90
N ILE A 71 9.11 9.08 -5.84
CA ILE A 71 8.78 9.75 -4.57
C ILE A 71 7.77 8.92 -3.79
N ALA A 72 6.71 8.43 -4.44
CA ALA A 72 5.72 7.58 -3.78
C ALA A 72 6.35 6.31 -3.19
N CYS A 73 7.25 5.66 -3.93
CA CYS A 73 8.02 4.51 -3.45
C CYS A 73 8.85 4.85 -2.21
N VAL A 74 9.63 5.94 -2.26
CA VAL A 74 10.46 6.37 -1.13
C VAL A 74 9.63 6.75 0.08
N LEU A 75 8.54 7.49 -0.11
CA LEU A 75 7.64 7.89 0.98
C LEU A 75 6.97 6.69 1.63
N THR A 76 6.49 5.72 0.84
CA THR A 76 5.91 4.49 1.37
C THR A 76 6.95 3.66 2.15
N ALA A 77 8.16 3.49 1.60
CA ALA A 77 9.25 2.79 2.28
C ALA A 77 9.64 3.48 3.60
N ALA A 78 9.80 4.80 3.58
CA ALA A 78 10.16 5.58 4.76
C ALA A 78 9.07 5.57 5.83
N ALA A 79 7.80 5.72 5.44
CA ALA A 79 6.67 5.64 6.36
C ALA A 79 6.58 4.24 6.99
N PHE A 80 6.72 3.18 6.20
CA PHE A 80 6.73 1.81 6.70
C PHE A 80 7.86 1.57 7.71
N ALA A 81 9.09 1.96 7.35
CA ALA A 81 10.23 1.83 8.24
C ALA A 81 10.03 2.63 9.54
N ALA A 82 9.51 3.86 9.46
CA ALA A 82 9.22 4.67 10.63
C ALA A 82 8.15 4.03 11.54
N VAL A 83 7.07 3.49 10.99
CA VAL A 83 6.03 2.80 11.76
C VAL A 83 6.55 1.53 12.45
N LYS A 84 7.50 0.81 11.85
CA LYS A 84 8.09 -0.41 12.42
C LYS A 84 9.21 -0.13 13.44
N THR A 85 9.89 1.01 13.34
CA THR A 85 11.10 1.30 14.15
C THR A 85 10.93 2.41 15.18
N VAL A 86 10.01 3.34 14.98
CA VAL A 86 9.84 4.53 15.83
C VAL A 86 8.53 4.40 16.62
N PRO A 87 8.57 4.30 17.97
CA PRO A 87 7.36 4.11 18.78
C PRO A 87 6.31 5.21 18.58
N ALA A 88 6.73 6.46 18.42
CA ALA A 88 5.81 7.57 18.17
C ALA A 88 5.05 7.43 16.84
N CYS A 89 5.74 6.99 15.78
CA CYS A 89 5.13 6.76 14.48
C CYS A 89 4.22 5.53 14.51
N HIS A 90 4.60 4.50 15.25
CA HIS A 90 3.78 3.32 15.47
C HIS A 90 2.44 3.67 16.12
N THR A 91 2.47 4.38 17.26
CA THR A 91 1.24 4.81 17.96
C THR A 91 0.40 5.73 17.09
N ALA A 92 1.03 6.67 16.38
CA ALA A 92 0.32 7.56 15.46
C ALA A 92 -0.38 6.77 14.33
N TYR A 93 0.25 5.72 13.82
CA TYR A 93 -0.34 4.84 12.82
C TYR A 93 -1.52 4.04 13.35
N GLU A 94 -1.40 3.41 14.53
CA GLU A 94 -2.50 2.67 15.15
C GLU A 94 -3.73 3.56 15.42
N VAL A 95 -3.50 4.76 15.98
CA VAL A 95 -4.57 5.73 16.24
C VAL A 95 -5.17 6.23 14.94
N GLY A 96 -4.33 6.60 13.97
CA GLY A 96 -4.77 7.10 12.66
C GLY A 96 -5.63 6.08 11.91
N LEU A 97 -5.22 4.81 11.90
CA LEU A 97 -6.00 3.72 11.30
C LEU A 97 -7.32 3.48 12.01
N GLY A 98 -7.31 3.45 13.35
CA GLY A 98 -8.53 3.29 14.14
C GLY A 98 -9.57 4.35 13.78
N TRP A 99 -9.15 5.62 13.68
CA TRP A 99 -10.02 6.73 13.28
C TRP A 99 -10.43 6.68 11.81
N LEU A 100 -9.53 6.29 10.91
CA LEU A 100 -9.85 6.18 9.48
C LEU A 100 -10.91 5.10 9.22
N GLN A 101 -10.85 3.99 9.96
CA GLN A 101 -11.83 2.90 9.85
C GLN A 101 -13.14 3.21 10.60
N PHE A 102 -13.10 4.08 11.62
CA PHE A 102 -14.23 4.31 12.51
C PHE A 102 -15.53 4.71 11.80
N PRO A 103 -15.57 5.65 10.84
CA PRO A 103 -16.81 6.00 10.14
C PRO A 103 -17.50 4.80 9.50
N PHE A 104 -16.74 3.92 8.86
CA PHE A 104 -17.27 2.72 8.22
C PHE A 104 -17.74 1.68 9.25
N ARG A 105 -17.01 1.53 10.36
CA ARG A 105 -17.38 0.60 11.44
C ARG A 105 -18.58 1.12 12.24
N ALA A 106 -18.70 2.43 12.41
CA ALA A 106 -19.82 3.08 13.08
C ALA A 106 -21.14 2.87 12.32
N LEU A 107 -21.09 2.88 10.98
CA LEU A 107 -22.24 2.49 10.14
C LEU A 107 -22.68 1.04 10.37
N LEU A 108 -21.78 0.17 10.84
CA LEU A 108 -22.03 -1.22 11.19
C LEU A 108 -22.30 -1.43 12.70
N GLY A 109 -22.44 -0.34 13.48
CA GLY A 109 -22.79 -0.38 14.90
C GLY A 109 -21.62 -0.31 15.88
N ALA A 110 -20.38 -0.04 15.43
CA ALA A 110 -19.26 0.18 16.34
C ALA A 110 -19.39 1.52 17.08
N THR A 111 -19.19 1.51 18.39
CA THR A 111 -19.28 2.71 19.25
C THR A 111 -17.93 3.38 19.47
N GLU A 112 -16.83 2.69 19.20
CA GLU A 112 -15.47 3.20 19.43
C GLU A 112 -14.52 2.87 18.26
N PRO A 113 -13.48 3.69 18.04
CA PRO A 113 -12.41 3.39 17.08
C PRO A 113 -11.74 2.06 17.42
N ALA A 114 -11.47 1.25 16.40
CA ALA A 114 -10.85 -0.04 16.61
C ALA A 114 -9.40 0.10 17.09
N LYS A 115 -8.99 -0.73 18.05
CA LYS A 115 -7.59 -0.89 18.42
C LYS A 115 -6.91 -1.84 17.43
N THR A 116 -6.34 -1.29 16.36
CA THR A 116 -5.38 -2.03 15.54
C THR A 116 -4.13 -2.27 16.38
N ARG A 117 -3.88 -3.51 16.78
CA ARG A 117 -2.59 -3.91 17.36
C ARG A 117 -1.65 -4.27 16.22
N LEU A 118 -0.70 -3.39 15.92
CA LEU A 118 0.47 -3.76 15.14
C LEU A 118 1.56 -4.20 16.11
N GLU A 119 2.30 -5.25 15.76
CA GLU A 119 3.52 -5.57 16.49
C GLU A 119 4.68 -4.78 15.88
N MET A 120 5.49 -4.13 16.72
CA MET A 120 6.73 -3.49 16.29
C MET A 120 7.81 -4.55 16.10
N ASP A 121 8.02 -5.01 14.86
CA ASP A 121 9.11 -5.93 14.50
C ASP A 121 10.02 -5.29 13.45
N ALA A 122 11.28 -5.05 13.81
CA ALA A 122 12.30 -4.51 12.90
C ALA A 122 12.69 -5.51 11.78
N THR A 123 12.41 -6.80 11.96
CA THR A 123 12.62 -7.84 10.94
C THR A 123 11.74 -7.61 9.70
N ASP A 124 10.67 -6.85 9.84
CA ASP A 124 9.75 -6.53 8.74
C ASP A 124 10.38 -5.60 7.70
N LEU A 125 11.51 -4.96 8.02
CA LEU A 125 12.31 -4.20 7.04
C LEU A 125 12.81 -5.08 5.88
N VAL A 126 12.83 -6.41 6.05
CA VAL A 126 13.09 -7.37 4.96
C VAL A 126 12.05 -7.25 3.83
N ALA A 127 10.88 -6.66 4.09
CA ALA A 127 9.85 -6.40 3.08
C ALA A 127 10.13 -5.17 2.19
N LEU A 128 11.05 -4.27 2.58
CA LEU A 128 11.37 -3.04 1.83
C LEU A 128 11.71 -3.25 0.34
N PRO A 129 12.43 -4.32 -0.07
CA PRO A 129 12.68 -4.59 -1.49
C PRO A 129 11.40 -4.74 -2.34
N ALA A 130 10.25 -5.07 -1.74
CA ALA A 130 8.97 -5.19 -2.44
C ALA A 130 8.52 -3.88 -3.10
N VAL A 131 8.95 -2.73 -2.59
CA VAL A 131 8.71 -1.43 -3.23
C VAL A 131 9.31 -1.35 -4.64
N GLY A 132 10.38 -2.12 -4.90
CA GLY A 132 10.94 -2.26 -6.23
C GLY A 132 9.96 -2.86 -7.25
N LEU A 133 9.07 -3.76 -6.80
CA LEU A 133 8.00 -4.31 -7.64
C LEU A 133 6.99 -3.23 -8.03
N ALA A 134 6.57 -2.40 -7.08
CA ALA A 134 5.68 -1.28 -7.32
C ALA A 134 6.27 -0.31 -8.36
N TRP A 135 7.55 0.03 -8.21
CA TRP A 135 8.24 0.90 -9.16
C TRP A 135 8.35 0.25 -10.55
N TRP A 136 8.69 -1.03 -10.61
CA TRP A 136 8.81 -1.77 -11.87
C TRP A 136 7.47 -1.85 -12.61
N TRP A 137 6.40 -2.28 -11.93
CA TRP A 137 5.06 -2.38 -12.50
C TRP A 137 4.50 -1.02 -12.95
N GLY A 138 4.73 0.04 -12.17
CA GLY A 138 4.35 1.40 -12.57
C GLY A 138 5.09 1.85 -13.83
N ARG A 139 6.38 1.53 -13.94
CA ARG A 139 7.19 1.86 -15.11
C ARG A 139 6.77 1.09 -16.37
N THR A 140 6.60 -0.22 -16.28
CA THR A 140 6.19 -1.07 -17.43
C THR A 140 4.80 -0.69 -17.92
N SER A 141 3.83 -0.51 -17.02
CA SER A 141 2.46 -0.14 -17.38
C SER A 141 2.36 1.23 -18.09
N ARG A 142 3.33 2.13 -17.85
CA ARG A 142 3.43 3.39 -18.60
C ARG A 142 4.04 3.19 -19.98
N GLN A 143 5.05 2.32 -20.10
CA GLN A 143 5.70 2.00 -21.36
C GLN A 143 4.68 1.40 -22.34
N ASP A 144 3.93 0.38 -21.89
CA ASP A 144 2.89 -0.28 -22.68
C ASP A 144 1.80 0.71 -23.16
N ALA A 145 1.51 1.72 -22.35
CA ALA A 145 0.55 2.77 -22.69
C ALA A 145 1.04 3.74 -23.76
N LEU A 146 2.35 3.94 -23.87
CA LEU A 146 2.97 4.75 -24.91
C LEU A 146 3.13 3.98 -26.22
N ASP A 147 3.37 2.67 -26.12
CA ASP A 147 3.61 1.78 -27.26
C ASP A 147 2.31 1.28 -27.92
N SER A 148 1.18 1.35 -27.22
CA SER A 148 -0.14 1.02 -27.79
C SER A 148 -0.51 1.99 -28.91
N PRO A 149 -0.86 1.52 -30.12
CA PRO A 149 -1.32 2.39 -31.20
C PRO A 149 -2.56 3.15 -30.74
N ARG A 150 -2.55 4.48 -30.88
CA ARG A 150 -3.72 5.30 -30.59
C ARG A 150 -4.83 4.90 -31.58
N PRO A 151 -6.06 4.65 -31.10
CA PRO A 151 -7.18 4.36 -31.97
C PRO A 151 -7.51 5.54 -32.89
#